data_AF-A0A2N9W058-F1
#
_entry.id   AF-A0A2N9W058-F1
#
_cell.length_a   1.000
_cell.length_b   1.000
_cell.length_c   1.000
_cell.angle_alpha   90.00
_cell.angle_beta   90.00
_cell.angle_gamma   90.00
#
_symmetry.space_group_name_H-M   'P 1'
#
loop_
_entity.id
_entity.type
_entity.pdbx_description
1 polymer ?
#
loop_
_entity_poly.entity_id
_entity_poly.type
_entity_poly.pdbx_seq_one_letter_code
_entity_poly.pdbx_strand_id
1 'polypeptide(L)'
;MEHTEQPKRDERGRLLPGQRSINPKGRPPALPKEVKKVLDNLAEEAVQVVHETLRCDDPKLRFAAAQEILNRAFGKPVTMALVDLKTDGPGSHAAALVALAQMAAPVLEATPKLIDVTWIEETS
;
A
#
# COMPACT_ATOMS: atom_id res chain seq x y z
N MET A 1 1.64 -35.67 -0.89
CA MET A 1 1.67 -34.97 -2.19
C MET A 1 0.32 -34.30 -2.35
N GLU A 2 0.19 -33.01 -2.02
CA GLU A 2 -1.10 -32.31 -2.14
C GLU A 2 -1.32 -31.94 -3.61
N HIS A 3 -2.36 -32.51 -4.21
CA HIS A 3 -2.83 -32.09 -5.53
C HIS A 3 -3.49 -30.71 -5.38
N THR A 4 -2.80 -29.64 -5.77
CA THR A 4 -3.37 -28.29 -5.83
C THR A 4 -4.25 -28.14 -7.07
N GLU A 5 -5.45 -28.71 -7.01
CA GLU A 5 -6.47 -28.47 -8.03
C GLU A 5 -6.93 -27.00 -7.95
N GLN A 6 -6.87 -26.29 -9.08
CA GLN A 6 -7.31 -24.90 -9.12
C GLN A 6 -8.84 -24.80 -8.92
N PRO A 7 -9.33 -23.88 -8.09
CA PRO A 7 -10.76 -23.78 -7.80
C PRO A 7 -11.54 -23.36 -9.05
N LYS A 8 -12.64 -24.09 -9.32
CA LYS A 8 -13.46 -23.92 -10.52
C LYS A 8 -14.23 -22.60 -10.51
N ARG A 9 -14.43 -22.01 -11.70
CA ARG A 9 -15.11 -20.71 -11.89
C ARG A 9 -16.31 -20.82 -12.83
N ASP A 10 -17.25 -19.89 -12.70
CA ASP A 10 -18.35 -19.70 -13.65
C ASP A 10 -17.88 -18.95 -14.92
N GLU A 11 -18.77 -18.83 -15.91
CA GLU A 11 -18.53 -18.11 -17.17
C GLU A 11 -18.20 -16.63 -16.97
N ARG A 12 -18.53 -16.07 -15.80
CA ARG A 12 -18.25 -14.67 -15.40
C ARG A 12 -16.99 -14.54 -14.54
N GLY A 13 -16.23 -15.62 -14.40
CA GLY A 13 -14.97 -15.66 -13.65
C GLY A 13 -15.12 -15.71 -12.12
N ARG A 14 -16.32 -15.84 -11.56
CA ARG A 14 -16.54 -15.99 -10.12
C ARG A 14 -16.28 -17.42 -9.69
N LEU A 15 -15.82 -17.61 -8.45
CA LEU A 15 -15.64 -18.96 -7.88
C LEU A 15 -17.00 -19.67 -7.77
N LEU A 16 -17.07 -20.93 -8.20
CA LEU A 16 -18.28 -21.74 -8.01
C LEU A 16 -18.53 -22.00 -6.51
N PRO A 17 -19.79 -22.13 -6.07
CA PRO A 17 -20.11 -22.49 -4.70
C PRO A 17 -19.40 -23.79 -4.26
N GLY A 18 -18.87 -23.80 -3.03
CA GLY A 18 -18.14 -24.94 -2.47
C GLY A 18 -16.66 -25.04 -2.88
N GLN A 19 -16.17 -24.16 -3.74
CA GLN A 19 -14.74 -24.08 -4.08
C GLN A 19 -13.95 -23.38 -2.98
N ARG A 20 -12.69 -23.79 -2.78
CA ARG A 20 -11.77 -23.16 -1.81
C ARG A 20 -11.53 -21.69 -2.19
N SER A 21 -11.57 -20.80 -1.19
CA SER A 21 -11.22 -19.39 -1.40
C SER A 21 -9.80 -19.25 -1.95
N ILE A 22 -9.64 -18.43 -2.99
CA ILE A 22 -8.33 -18.10 -3.58
C ILE A 22 -7.49 -17.24 -2.63
N ASN A 23 -8.13 -16.50 -1.72
CA ASN A 23 -7.46 -15.85 -0.60
C ASN A 23 -7.95 -16.47 0.72
N PRO A 24 -7.40 -17.63 1.13
CA PRO A 24 -7.81 -18.29 2.37
C PRO A 24 -7.56 -17.43 3.61
N LYS A 25 -6.55 -16.54 3.55
CA LYS A 25 -6.19 -15.64 4.64
C LYS A 25 -7.00 -14.34 4.62
N GLY A 26 -7.77 -14.10 3.57
CA GLY A 26 -8.82 -13.08 3.47
C GLY A 26 -8.42 -11.70 3.97
N ARG A 27 -9.44 -10.91 4.31
CA ARG A 27 -9.26 -9.77 5.21
C ARG A 27 -8.99 -10.34 6.60
N PRO A 28 -8.01 -9.81 7.36
CA PRO A 28 -7.85 -10.22 8.76
C PRO A 28 -9.16 -10.00 9.52
N PRO A 29 -9.46 -10.86 10.50
CA PRO A 29 -10.64 -10.68 11.34
C PRO A 29 -10.62 -9.28 11.97
N ALA A 30 -11.79 -8.71 12.18
CA ALA A 30 -11.91 -7.46 12.91
C ALA A 30 -11.18 -7.57 14.25
N LEU A 31 -10.57 -6.47 14.71
CA LEU A 31 -9.93 -6.46 16.02
C LEU A 31 -10.90 -6.95 17.10
N PRO A 32 -10.43 -7.75 18.08
CA PRO A 32 -11.23 -8.12 19.25
C PRO A 32 -11.83 -6.87 19.90
N LYS A 33 -13.07 -6.98 20.39
CA LYS A 33 -13.83 -5.82 20.91
C LYS A 33 -13.10 -5.14 22.07
N GLU A 34 -12.41 -5.93 22.87
CA GLU A 34 -11.62 -5.51 24.02
C GLU A 34 -10.44 -4.63 23.57
N VAL A 35 -9.71 -5.07 22.55
CA VAL A 35 -8.58 -4.33 21.97
C VAL A 35 -9.08 -3.02 21.34
N LYS A 36 -10.19 -3.07 20.60
CA LYS A 36 -10.79 -1.87 20.03
C LYS A 36 -11.15 -0.84 21.11
N LYS A 37 -11.77 -1.28 22.21
CA LYS A 37 -12.14 -0.41 23.32
C LYS A 37 -10.92 0.24 24.00
N VAL A 38 -9.82 -0.51 24.17
CA VAL A 38 -8.57 0.05 24.69
C VAL A 38 -8.02 1.12 23.74
N LEU A 39 -8.00 0.85 22.44
CA LEU A 39 -7.51 1.82 21.45
C LEU A 39 -8.40 3.08 21.36
N ASP A 40 -9.72 2.91 21.46
CA ASP A 40 -10.66 4.03 21.47
C ASP A 40 -10.42 4.94 22.69
N ASN A 41 -10.06 4.36 23.85
CA ASN A 41 -9.72 5.12 25.05
C ASN A 41 -8.38 5.86 24.95
N LEU A 42 -7.45 5.42 24.09
CA LEU A 42 -6.15 6.06 23.84
C LEU A 42 -6.24 7.19 22.81
N ALA A 43 -7.40 7.40 22.19
CA ALA A 43 -7.53 8.36 21.11
C ALA A 43 -7.18 9.81 21.54
N GLU A 44 -7.57 10.21 22.75
CA GLU A 44 -7.27 11.53 23.29
C GLU A 44 -5.77 11.73 23.53
N GLU A 45 -5.11 10.75 24.16
CA GLU A 45 -3.66 10.76 24.39
C GLU A 45 -2.87 10.78 23.06
N ALA A 46 -3.32 10.01 22.08
CA ALA A 46 -2.70 10.01 20.75
C ALA A 46 -2.79 11.39 20.06
N VAL A 47 -3.91 12.10 20.22
CA VAL A 47 -4.06 13.47 19.69
C VAL A 47 -3.09 14.42 20.39
N GLN A 48 -2.93 14.29 21.70
CA GLN A 48 -1.99 15.11 22.47
C GLN A 48 -0.55 14.91 22.00
N VAL A 49 -0.13 13.67 21.76
CA VAL A 49 1.21 13.36 21.23
C VAL A 49 1.44 14.00 19.86
N VAL A 50 0.45 13.95 18.96
CA VAL A 50 0.55 14.58 17.63
C VAL A 50 0.67 16.10 17.76
N HIS A 51 -0.08 16.71 18.67
CA HIS A 51 0.00 18.15 18.94
C HIS A 51 1.38 18.56 19.49
N GLU A 52 1.95 17.80 20.43
CA GLU A 52 3.29 18.05 20.96
C GLU A 52 4.37 17.91 19.89
N THR A 53 4.19 16.95 18.98
CA THR A 53 5.10 16.69 17.86
C THR A 53 5.22 17.89 16.91
N LEU A 54 4.24 18.79 16.86
CA LEU A 54 4.34 20.05 16.10
C LEU A 54 5.47 20.97 16.57
N ARG A 55 5.91 20.81 17.83
CA ARG A 55 7.00 21.59 18.42
C ARG A 55 8.34 20.86 18.42
N CYS A 56 8.41 19.68 17.81
CA CYS A 56 9.65 18.92 17.69
C CYS A 56 10.67 19.64 16.79
N ASP A 57 11.96 19.45 17.09
CA ASP A 57 13.07 19.99 16.31
C ASP A 57 13.26 19.27 14.97
N ASP A 58 12.84 18.00 14.87
CA ASP A 58 12.90 17.25 13.60
C ASP A 58 11.86 17.81 12.61
N PRO A 59 12.31 18.46 11.52
CA PRO A 59 11.41 19.07 10.54
C PRO A 59 10.51 18.05 9.85
N LYS A 60 10.99 16.80 9.65
CA LYS A 60 10.21 15.75 8.98
C LYS A 60 9.06 15.28 9.86
N LEU A 61 9.35 15.06 11.14
CA LEU A 61 8.36 14.60 12.11
C LEU A 61 7.29 15.69 12.34
N ARG A 62 7.71 16.95 12.45
CA ARG A 62 6.81 18.11 12.53
C ARG A 62 5.93 18.25 11.29
N PHE A 63 6.49 18.07 10.09
CA PHE A 63 5.71 18.09 8.84
C PHE A 63 4.67 16.96 8.81
N ALA A 64 5.05 15.74 9.20
CA ALA A 64 4.14 14.60 9.25
C ALA A 64 2.98 14.83 10.24
N ALA A 65 3.26 15.38 11.42
CA ALA A 65 2.24 15.74 12.39
C ALA A 65 1.27 16.80 11.85
N ALA A 66 1.77 17.86 11.22
CA ALA A 66 0.95 18.88 10.58
C ALA A 66 0.06 18.30 9.47
N GLN A 67 0.62 17.44 8.61
CA GLN A 67 -0.13 16.79 7.55
C GLN A 67 -1.24 15.90 8.11
N GLU A 68 -1.00 15.12 9.16
CA GLU A 68 -2.02 14.24 9.73
C GLU A 68 -3.15 15.04 10.39
N ILE A 69 -2.86 16.16 11.08
CA ILE A 69 -3.89 17.06 11.60
C ILE A 69 -4.77 17.61 10.47
N LEU A 70 -4.16 18.10 9.39
CA LEU A 70 -4.89 18.65 8.24
C LEU A 70 -5.73 17.57 7.55
N ASN A 71 -5.18 16.36 7.39
CA ASN A 71 -5.91 15.22 6.83
C ASN A 71 -7.15 14.83 7.65
N ARG A 72 -7.10 14.98 8.97
CA ARG A 72 -8.25 14.70 9.86
C ARG A 72 -9.29 15.81 9.84
N ALA A 73 -8.84 17.06 9.80
CA ALA A 73 -9.73 18.22 9.80
C ALA A 73 -10.45 18.42 8.45
N PHE A 74 -9.73 18.21 7.33
CA PHE A 74 -10.22 18.52 5.98
C PHE A 74 -10.43 17.28 5.11
N GLY A 75 -10.18 16.09 5.66
CA GLY A 75 -10.20 14.84 4.90
C GLY A 75 -8.89 14.63 4.13
N LYS A 76 -8.61 13.36 3.77
CA LYS A 76 -7.52 13.05 2.84
C LYS A 76 -8.00 13.38 1.43
N PRO A 77 -7.20 14.07 0.59
CA PRO A 77 -7.54 14.29 -0.80
C PRO A 77 -7.80 12.93 -1.43
N VAL A 78 -9.04 12.72 -1.90
CA VAL A 78 -9.40 11.52 -2.62
C VAL A 78 -8.71 11.64 -3.98
N THR A 79 -7.58 10.97 -4.15
CA THR A 79 -6.99 10.75 -5.48
C THR A 79 -7.92 9.81 -6.24
N MET A 80 -9.02 10.34 -6.75
CA MET A 80 -9.81 9.70 -7.78
C MET A 80 -8.99 9.80 -9.06
N ALA A 81 -8.26 8.73 -9.40
CA ALA A 81 -7.79 8.54 -10.76
C ALA A 81 -9.04 8.29 -11.62
N LEU A 82 -9.58 9.34 -12.21
CA LEU A 82 -10.65 9.24 -13.20
C LEU A 82 -10.01 8.71 -14.48
N VAL A 83 -9.95 7.38 -14.59
CA VAL A 83 -9.48 6.70 -15.79
C VAL A 83 -10.65 6.63 -16.75
N ASP A 84 -10.75 7.65 -17.63
CA ASP A 84 -11.70 7.65 -18.74
C ASP A 84 -11.21 6.65 -19.81
N LEU A 85 -11.66 5.40 -19.70
CA LEU A 85 -11.39 4.34 -20.67
C LEU A 85 -12.20 4.60 -21.94
N LYS A 86 -11.70 5.46 -22.82
CA LYS A 86 -12.33 5.75 -24.12
C LYS A 86 -12.19 4.64 -25.17
N THR A 87 -11.63 3.47 -24.82
CA THR A 87 -11.45 2.35 -25.75
C THR A 87 -11.62 1.01 -25.04
N ASP A 88 -12.71 0.29 -25.34
CA ASP A 88 -12.90 -1.10 -24.92
C ASP A 88 -12.25 -2.03 -25.95
N GLY A 89 -11.00 -2.40 -25.71
CA GLY A 89 -10.28 -3.39 -26.48
C GLY A 89 -9.32 -4.19 -25.58
N PRO A 90 -9.02 -5.46 -25.87
CA PRO A 90 -8.16 -6.28 -25.02
C PRO A 90 -6.78 -5.68 -24.69
N GLY A 91 -6.26 -4.82 -25.58
CA GLY A 91 -4.99 -4.11 -25.39
C GLY A 91 -5.07 -2.79 -24.60
N SER A 92 -6.26 -2.20 -24.43
CA SER A 92 -6.41 -0.89 -23.78
C SER A 92 -6.22 -0.98 -22.27
N HIS A 93 -6.62 -2.10 -21.66
CA HIS A 93 -6.42 -2.33 -20.23
C HIS A 93 -4.93 -2.46 -19.88
N ALA A 94 -4.16 -3.21 -20.69
CA ALA A 94 -2.72 -3.33 -20.52
C ALA A 94 -2.02 -1.97 -20.66
N ALA A 95 -2.42 -1.16 -21.65
CA ALA A 95 -1.90 0.19 -21.82
C ALA A 95 -2.24 1.11 -20.63
N ALA A 96 -3.46 1.03 -20.08
CA ALA A 96 -3.87 1.81 -18.91
C ALA A 96 -3.08 1.43 -17.65
N LEU A 97 -2.82 0.14 -17.43
CA LEU A 97 -1.98 -0.34 -16.32
C LEU A 97 -0.53 0.14 -16.44
N VAL A 98 0.03 0.15 -17.66
CA VAL A 98 1.38 0.67 -17.91
C VAL A 98 1.44 2.17 -17.64
N ALA A 99 0.46 2.95 -18.10
CA ALA A 99 0.40 4.38 -17.86
C ALA A 99 0.28 4.72 -16.36
N LEU A 100 -0.57 3.99 -15.64
CA LEU A 100 -0.68 4.11 -14.18
C LEU A 100 0.64 3.78 -13.46
N ALA A 101 1.35 2.74 -13.87
CA ALA A 101 2.65 2.38 -13.31
C ALA A 101 3.70 3.48 -13.55
N GLN A 102 3.70 4.10 -14.72
CA GLN A 102 4.59 5.21 -15.06
C GLN A 102 4.28 6.48 -14.25
N MET A 103 3.00 6.77 -13.99
CA MET A 103 2.58 7.89 -13.16
C MET A 103 2.84 7.67 -11.66
N ALA A 104 2.75 6.42 -11.20
CA ALA A 104 3.00 6.04 -9.81
C ALA A 104 4.49 5.82 -9.49
N ALA A 105 5.35 5.72 -10.51
CA ALA A 105 6.78 5.57 -10.33
C ALA A 105 7.36 6.88 -9.77
N PRO A 106 7.93 6.90 -8.54
CA PRO A 106 8.75 8.02 -8.13
C PRO A 106 9.93 8.11 -9.10
N VAL A 107 10.23 9.32 -9.58
CA VAL A 107 11.45 9.61 -10.34
C VAL A 107 12.63 9.38 -9.38
N LEU A 108 13.09 8.14 -9.30
CA LEU A 108 14.37 7.82 -8.71
C LEU A 108 15.41 8.13 -9.79
N GLU A 109 16.00 9.32 -9.73
CA GLU A 109 17.30 9.57 -10.37
C GLU A 109 18.37 8.73 -9.66
N ALA A 110 18.31 7.42 -9.85
CA ALA A 110 19.33 6.51 -9.41
C ALA A 110 20.42 6.51 -10.50
N THR A 111 21.41 7.37 -10.34
CA THR A 111 22.70 7.14 -11.01
C THR A 111 23.22 5.79 -10.51
N PRO A 112 23.40 4.78 -11.39
CA PRO A 112 23.90 3.49 -10.95
C PRO A 112 25.34 3.68 -10.47
N LYS A 113 25.58 3.57 -9.16
CA LYS A 113 26.93 3.45 -8.61
C LYS A 113 27.45 2.06 -8.97
N LEU A 114 28.36 2.02 -9.95
CA LEU A 114 29.12 0.83 -10.29
C LEU A 114 30.05 0.52 -9.11
N ILE A 115 29.76 -0.55 -8.38
CA ILE A 115 30.66 -1.10 -7.37
C ILE A 115 31.55 -2.07 -8.13
N ASP A 116 32.83 -1.70 -8.30
CA ASP A 116 33.83 -2.58 -8.87
C ASP A 116 34.25 -3.59 -7.79
N VAL A 117 33.96 -4.87 -8.03
CA VAL A 117 34.32 -5.97 -7.13
C VAL A 117 35.47 -6.72 -7.77
N THR A 118 36.64 -6.09 -7.80
CA THR A 118 37.90 -6.78 -8.09
C THR A 118 38.41 -7.41 -6.79
N TRP A 119 38.47 -8.74 -6.78
CA TRP A 119 39.06 -9.49 -5.68
C TRP A 119 40.56 -9.23 -5.64
N ILE A 120 41.03 -8.68 -4.52
CA ILE A 120 42.46 -8.54 -4.25
C ILE A 120 42.93 -9.90 -3.75
N GLU A 121 43.67 -10.64 -4.58
CA GLU A 121 44.42 -11.80 -4.09
C GLU A 121 45.61 -11.29 -3.28
N GLU A 122 45.49 -11.38 -1.94
CA GLU A 122 46.63 -11.27 -1.04
C GLU A 122 47.58 -12.45 -1.32
N THR A 123 48.68 -12.17 -2.01
CA THR A 123 49.80 -13.11 -2.09
C THR A 123 50.68 -12.92 -0.85
N SER A 124 50.92 -14.04 -0.16
CA SER A 124 51.81 -14.18 1.01
C SER A 124 53.28 -13.94 0.68
#